data_AF-A0A7J5E6N5-F1
#
_entry.id   AF-A0A7J5E6N5-F1
#
_cell.length_a   1.000
_cell.length_b   1.000
_cell.length_c   1.000
_cell.angle_alpha   90.00
_cell.angle_beta   90.00
_cell.angle_gamma   90.00
#
_symmetry.space_group_name_H-M   'P 1'
#
loop_
_entity.id
_entity.type
_entity.pdbx_description
1 polymer ?
#
loop_
_entity_poly.entity_id
_entity_poly.type
_entity_poly.pdbx_seq_one_letter_code
_entity_poly.pdbx_strand_id
1 'polypeptide(L)' 'MKKFFNGSIIRFIEIAFFAVVTALFIKTFVIEAFRIPTGSMEKTLLAGDFLLVNKLVYGA' A
#
# COMPACT_ATOMS: atom_id res chain seq x y z
N MET A 1 -22.16 8.47 -33.10
CA MET A 1 -20.96 7.70 -32.69
C MET A 1 -19.98 8.43 -31.75
N LYS A 2 -19.96 9.79 -31.66
CA LYS A 2 -19.01 10.54 -30.79
C LYS A 2 -19.26 10.50 -29.27
N LYS A 3 -20.46 10.14 -28.80
CA LYS A 3 -20.81 10.09 -27.36
C LYS A 3 -20.28 8.85 -26.63
N PHE A 4 -19.89 7.80 -27.37
CA PHE A 4 -19.49 6.52 -26.76
C PHE A 4 -18.06 6.57 -26.20
N PHE A 5 -17.19 7.41 -26.77
CA PHE A 5 -15.77 7.49 -26.39
C PHE A 5 -15.52 8.35 -25.15
N ASN A 6 -16.25 9.48 -25.00
CA ASN A 6 -16.06 10.39 -23.85
C ASN A 6 -16.49 9.79 -22.51
N GLY A 7 -17.57 8.98 -22.50
CA GLY A 7 -18.02 8.33 -21.26
C GLY A 7 -17.05 7.27 -20.74
N SER A 8 -16.29 6.63 -21.66
CA SER A 8 -15.36 5.56 -21.28
C SER A 8 -14.11 6.09 -20.57
N ILE A 9 -13.59 7.25 -21.00
CA ILE A 9 -12.40 7.87 -20.39
C ILE A 9 -12.70 8.42 -19.00
N ILE A 10 -13.83 9.10 -18.83
CA ILE A 10 -14.22 9.67 -17.53
C ILE A 10 -14.39 8.56 -16.49
N ARG A 11 -15.07 7.46 -16.86
CA ARG A 11 -15.25 6.31 -15.99
C ARG A 11 -13.93 5.64 -15.61
N PHE A 12 -12.97 5.58 -16.54
CA PHE A 12 -11.64 5.05 -16.27
C PHE A 12 -10.87 5.94 -15.28
N ILE A 13 -10.99 7.26 -15.41
CA ILE A 13 -10.36 8.23 -14.49
C ILE A 13 -10.97 8.11 -13.09
N GLU A 14 -12.29 7.98 -12.96
CA GLU A 14 -12.96 7.79 -11.66
C GLU A 14 -12.49 6.51 -10.96
N ILE A 15 -12.40 5.39 -11.69
CA ILE A 15 -11.91 4.12 -11.14
C ILE A 15 -10.45 4.23 -10.72
N ALA A 16 -9.60 4.81 -11.57
CA ALA A 16 -8.19 5.00 -11.28
C ALA A 16 -7.99 5.90 -10.05
N PHE A 17 -8.76 6.99 -9.95
CA PHE A 17 -8.72 7.89 -8.80
C PHE A 17 -9.08 7.17 -7.50
N PHE A 18 -10.19 6.43 -7.49
CA PHE A 18 -10.61 5.66 -6.32
C PHE A 18 -9.56 4.60 -5.94
N ALA A 19 -9.03 3.87 -6.91
CA ALA A 19 -7.99 2.87 -6.68
C ALA A 19 -6.71 3.48 -6.06
N VAL A 20 -6.27 4.65 -6.54
CA VAL A 20 -5.10 5.34 -5.98
C VAL A 20 -5.36 5.80 -4.54
N VAL A 21 -6.52 6.38 -4.27
CA VAL A 21 -6.90 6.82 -2.92
C VAL A 21 -6.93 5.64 -1.95
N THR A 22 -7.57 4.53 -2.33
CA THR A 22 -7.60 3.31 -1.53
C THR A 22 -6.21 2.71 -1.33
N ALA A 23 -5.37 2.67 -2.38
CA ALA A 23 -4.00 2.17 -2.28
C ALA A 23 -3.15 3.02 -1.30
N LEU A 24 -3.29 4.34 -1.34
CA LEU A 24 -2.62 5.24 -0.39
C LEU A 24 -3.11 4.99 1.04
N PHE A 25 -4.42 4.84 1.24
CA PHE A 25 -5.00 4.54 2.55
C PHE A 25 -4.45 3.23 3.13
N ILE A 26 -4.43 2.16 2.33
CA ILE A 26 -3.89 0.86 2.74
C ILE A 26 -2.39 0.96 3.07
N LYS A 27 -1.60 1.66 2.24
CA LYS A 27 -0.16 1.84 2.45
C LYS A 27 0.15 2.66 3.71
N THR A 28 -0.67 3.66 4.05
CA THR A 28 -0.42 4.49 5.22
C THR A 28 -0.85 3.80 6.52
N PHE A 29 -2.01 3.14 6.53
CA PHE A 29 -2.66 2.68 7.76
C PHE A 29 -2.65 1.17 7.98
N VAL A 30 -2.54 0.34 6.93
CA VAL A 30 -2.72 -1.12 7.05
C VAL A 30 -1.40 -1.85 6.96
N ILE A 31 -0.59 -1.58 5.94
CA ILE A 31 0.64 -2.31 5.67
C ILE A 31 1.82 -1.38 5.45
N GLU A 32 2.96 -1.68 6.07
CA GLU A 32 4.22 -1.02 5.76
C GLU A 32 5.34 -2.05 5.61
N ALA A 33 6.15 -1.85 4.57
CA ALA A 33 7.33 -2.66 4.32
C ALA A 33 8.53 -1.99 5.01
N PHE A 34 9.11 -2.68 5.98
CA PHE A 34 10.30 -2.24 6.68
C PHE A 34 11.49 -3.11 6.29
N ARG A 35 12.65 -2.47 6.20
CA ARG A 35 13.92 -3.19 6.14
C ARG A 35 14.58 -3.03 7.49
N ILE A 36 14.94 -4.14 8.15
CA ILE A 36 15.62 -4.08 9.45
C ILE A 36 17.04 -3.52 9.21
N PRO A 37 17.39 -2.34 9.74
CA PRO A 37 18.68 -1.71 9.50
C PRO A 37 19.75 -2.14 10.51
N THR A 38 19.36 -2.61 11.70
CA THR A 38 20.28 -2.93 12.80
C THR A 38 19.99 -4.31 13.40
N GLY A 39 21.04 -4.98 13.87
CA GLY A 39 20.98 -6.27 14.53
C GLY A 39 20.43 -6.25 15.96
N SER A 40 19.79 -5.17 16.41
CA SER A 40 19.20 -5.13 17.76
C SER A 40 18.05 -6.16 17.91
N MET A 41 17.48 -6.61 16.79
CA MET A 41 16.51 -7.73 16.71
C MET A 41 17.16 -9.09 16.39
N GLU A 42 18.49 -9.25 16.49
CA GLU A 42 19.22 -10.49 16.14
C GLU A 42 18.71 -11.75 16.85
N LYS A 43 18.00 -11.62 17.98
CA LYS A 43 17.39 -12.75 18.68
C LYS A 43 16.14 -13.32 17.99
N THR A 44 15.57 -12.62 17.00
CA THR A 44 14.35 -13.02 16.30
C THR A 44 14.45 -12.91 14.78
N LEU A 45 15.16 -11.90 14.25
CA LEU A 45 15.26 -11.62 12.81
C LEU A 45 16.65 -11.08 12.45
N LEU A 46 17.18 -11.49 11.29
CA LEU A 46 18.51 -11.07 10.82
C LEU A 46 18.45 -9.67 10.20
N ALA A 47 19.52 -8.89 10.38
CA ALA A 47 19.64 -7.58 9.76
C ALA A 47 19.71 -7.72 8.23
N GLY A 48 18.90 -6.94 7.51
CA GLY A 48 18.82 -6.99 6.05
C GLY A 48 17.55 -7.63 5.49
N ASP A 49 16.75 -8.31 6.32
CA ASP A 49 15.46 -8.87 5.90
C ASP A 49 14.39 -7.79 5.66
N PHE A 50 13.49 -8.10 4.72
CA PHE A 50 12.31 -7.29 4.42
C PHE A 50 11.10 -7.84 5.18
N LEU A 51 10.54 -7.00 6.05
CA LEU A 51 9.32 -7.29 6.79
C LEU A 51 8.14 -6.57 6.18
N LEU A 52 7.05 -7.30 5.98
CA LEU A 52 5.73 -6.74 5.76
C LEU A 52 4.99 -6.73 7.09
N VAL A 53 4.79 -5.55 7.65
CA VAL A 53 4.15 -5.37 8.96
C VAL A 53 2.70 -4.94 8.76
N ASN A 54 1.78 -5.61 9.47
CA ASN A 54 0.40 -5.19 9.59
C ASN A 54 0.27 -4.18 10.74
N LYS A 55 0.06 -2.92 10.38
CA LYS A 55 -0.09 -1.80 11.33
C LYS A 55 -1.37 -1.85 12.15
N LEU A 56 -2.39 -2.60 11.72
CA LEU A 56 -3.64 -2.71 12.48
C LEU A 56 -3.50 -3.50 13.78
N VAL A 57 -2.56 -4.44 13.82
CA VAL A 57 -2.31 -5.32 14.97
C VAL A 57 -1.12 -4.83 15.80
N TYR A 58 -0.24 -4.03 15.20
CA TYR A 58 0.94 -3.48 15.86
C TYR A 58 0.54 -2.45 16.92
N GLY A 59 0.41 -2.88 18.18
CA GLY A 59 0.12 -2.03 19.34
C GLY A 59 -1.01 -2.51 20.27
N ALA A 60 -1.59 -3.70 20.05
CA ALA A 60 -2.45 -4.38 21.02
C ALA A 60 -1.65 -5.19 22.05
#